data_AF-X0YJE4-F1
#
_entry.id   AF-X0YJE4-F1
#
_cell.length_a   1.000
_cell.length_b   1.000
_cell.length_c   1.000
_cell.angle_alpha   90.00
_cell.angle_beta   90.00
_cell.angle_gamma   90.00
#
_symmetry.space_group_name_H-M   'P 1'
#
loop_
_entity.id
_entity.type
_entity.pdbx_description
1 polymer ?
#
loop_
_entity_poly.entity_id
_entity_poly.type
_entity_poly.pdbx_seq_one_letter_code
_entity_poly.pdbx_strand_id
1 'polypeptide(L)' 'MTESPINAPPFSPGPESELLKFRVPEVDDIEVVVVRLEDGTVVARTAAELDAEGAVTEGRG' A
#
# COMPACT_ATOMS: atom_id res chain seq x y z
N MET A 1 57.24 -24.39 23.08
CA MET A 1 56.59 -23.63 22.00
C MET A 1 55.13 -23.50 22.40
N THR A 2 54.72 -22.31 22.83
CA THR A 2 53.37 -22.03 23.36
C THR A 2 52.58 -21.31 22.27
N GLU A 3 51.51 -21.93 21.77
CA GLU A 3 50.57 -21.31 20.84
C GLU A 3 49.81 -20.17 21.54
N SER A 4 49.85 -18.99 20.94
CA SER A 4 49.08 -17.83 21.39
C SER A 4 47.60 -17.98 20.98
N PRO A 5 46.62 -17.64 21.84
CA PRO A 5 45.22 -17.69 21.46
C PRO A 5 44.92 -16.61 20.41
N ILE A 6 44.22 -17.03 19.34
CA ILE A 6 43.77 -16.15 18.27
C ILE A 6 42.76 -15.16 18.86
N ASN A 7 43.19 -13.90 19.03
CA ASN A 7 42.31 -12.80 19.40
C ASN A 7 41.45 -12.44 18.18
N ALA A 8 40.37 -13.20 17.96
CA ALA A 8 39.39 -12.88 16.92
C ALA A 8 38.66 -11.58 17.33
N PRO A 9 38.61 -10.55 16.47
CA PRO A 9 37.86 -9.34 16.78
C PRO A 9 36.37 -9.68 17.00
N PRO A 10 35.63 -8.92 17.82
CA PRO A 10 34.19 -9.10 17.93
C PRO A 10 33.58 -8.97 16.54
N PHE A 11 32.68 -9.89 16.21
CA PHE A 11 31.95 -9.93 14.96
C PHE A 11 31.15 -8.63 14.83
N SER A 12 31.74 -7.60 14.22
CA SER A 12 30.99 -6.42 13.78
C SER A 12 30.17 -6.86 12.58
N PRO A 13 28.84 -6.93 12.69
CA PRO A 13 28.02 -7.24 11.52
C PRO A 13 28.33 -6.16 10.46
N GLY A 14 28.79 -6.60 9.28
CA GLY A 14 29.14 -5.70 8.19
C GLY A 14 27.96 -4.81 7.76
N PRO A 15 28.22 -3.76 6.95
CA PRO A 15 27.23 -2.76 6.53
C PRO A 15 26.01 -3.35 5.78
N GLU A 16 26.05 -4.63 5.41
CA GLU A 16 24.91 -5.39 4.90
C GLU A 16 23.74 -5.52 5.90
N SER A 17 23.95 -5.16 7.16
CA SER A 17 22.97 -5.30 8.26
C SER A 17 22.03 -4.11 8.44
N GLU A 18 22.19 -3.04 7.64
CA GLU A 18 21.36 -1.83 7.69
C GLU A 18 20.53 -1.63 6.42
N LEU A 19 20.01 -2.70 5.81
CA LEU A 19 18.99 -2.54 4.78
C LEU A 19 17.79 -1.80 5.39
N LEU A 20 17.54 -0.58 4.91
CA LEU A 20 16.41 0.26 5.30
C LEU A 20 15.12 -0.54 5.19
N LYS A 21 14.44 -0.74 6.32
CA LYS A 21 13.16 -1.47 6.38
C LYS A 21 12.02 -0.51 6.06
N PHE A 22 11.55 -0.54 4.83
CA PHE A 22 10.34 0.18 4.43
C PHE A 22 9.11 -0.60 4.91
N ARG A 23 8.34 -0.03 5.84
CA ARG A 23 7.06 -0.60 6.25
C ARG A 23 6.01 -0.19 5.23
N VAL A 24 5.50 -1.16 4.47
CA VAL A 24 4.35 -0.94 3.60
C VAL A 24 3.09 -0.86 4.47
N PRO A 25 2.26 0.19 4.34
CA PRO A 25 0.99 0.24 5.05
C PRO A 25 0.05 -0.86 4.54
N GLU A 26 -0.58 -1.56 5.46
CA GLU A 26 -1.68 -2.47 5.15
C GLU A 26 -2.94 -1.62 4.90
N VAL A 27 -3.60 -1.84 3.77
CA VAL A 27 -4.84 -1.16 3.38
C VAL A 27 -5.89 -2.22 3.07
N ASP A 28 -7.14 -1.93 3.41
CA ASP A 28 -8.26 -2.81 3.11
C ASP A 28 -8.58 -2.81 1.60
N ASP A 29 -9.02 -3.97 1.10
CA ASP A 29 -9.58 -4.06 -0.24
C ASP A 29 -10.90 -3.28 -0.32
N ILE A 30 -11.12 -2.59 -1.44
CA ILE A 30 -12.34 -1.84 -1.69
C ILE A 30 -13.10 -2.44 -2.86
N GLU A 31 -14.42 -2.53 -2.73
CA GLU A 31 -15.29 -2.96 -3.82
C GLU A 31 -15.50 -1.82 -4.81
N VAL A 32 -15.30 -2.11 -6.10
CA VAL A 32 -15.53 -1.18 -7.20
C VAL A 32 -16.46 -1.82 -8.22
N VAL A 33 -17.39 -1.04 -8.75
CA VAL A 33 -18.29 -1.45 -9.82
C VAL A 33 -17.96 -0.67 -11.09
N VAL A 34 -18.15 -1.34 -12.23
CA VAL A 34 -17.95 -0.74 -13.55
C VAL A 34 -19.29 -0.25 -14.07
N VAL A 35 -19.37 1.05 -14.36
CA VAL A 35 -20.58 1.73 -14.84
C VAL A 35 -20.35 2.21 -16.27
N ARG A 36 -21.32 1.97 -17.14
CA ARG A 36 -21.35 2.56 -18.48
C ARG A 36 -22.29 3.76 -18.48
N LEU A 37 -21.74 4.93 -18.79
CA LEU A 37 -22.47 6.18 -18.88
C LEU A 37 -23.24 6.28 -20.21
N GLU A 38 -24.16 7.24 -20.29
CA GLU A 38 -25.03 7.45 -21.44
C GLU A 38 -24.27 7.86 -22.71
N ASP A 39 -23.14 8.55 -22.56
CA ASP A 39 -22.23 8.92 -23.65
C ASP A 39 -21.37 7.73 -24.14
N GLY A 40 -21.55 6.55 -23.53
CA GLY A 40 -20.81 5.33 -23.83
C GLY A 40 -19.49 5.19 -23.07
N THR A 41 -19.09 6.18 -22.27
CA THR A 41 -17.89 6.14 -21.42
C THR A 41 -18.04 5.07 -20.33
N VAL A 42 -16.96 4.37 -20.02
CA VAL A 42 -16.92 3.34 -18.96
C VAL A 42 -16.07 3.87 -17.81
N VAL A 43 -16.64 3.91 -16.61
CA VAL A 43 -15.97 4.38 -15.39
C VAL A 43 -16.02 3.31 -14.29
N ALA A 44 -15.02 3.30 -13.42
CA ALA A 44 -15.04 2.49 -12.19
C ALA A 44 -15.39 3.41 -11.02
N ARG A 45 -16.36 3.01 -10.20
CA ARG A 45 -16.83 3.78 -9.04
C ARG A 45 -16.93 2.88 -7.82
N THR A 46 -16.62 3.45 -6.66
CA THR A 46 -16.90 2.85 -5.35
C THR A 46 -18.36 3.09 -4.95
N ALA A 47 -18.87 2.30 -4.01
CA ALA A 47 -20.21 2.51 -3.45
C ALA A 47 -20.40 3.94 -2.90
N ALA A 48 -19.41 4.45 -2.15
CA ALA A 48 -19.46 5.79 -1.57
C ALA A 48 -19.55 6.91 -2.62
N GLU A 49 -18.89 6.76 -3.78
CA GLU A 49 -19.01 7.72 -4.88
C GLU A 49 -20.41 7.71 -5.50
N LEU A 50 -21.02 6.53 -5.64
CA LEU A 50 -22.37 6.39 -6.18
C LEU A 50 -23.43 6.99 -5.25
N ASP A 51 -23.29 6.77 -3.94
CA ASP A 51 -24.18 7.35 -2.93
C ASP A 51 -24.09 8.89 -2.92
N ALA A 52 -22.89 9.44 -3.11
CA ALA A 52 -22.69 10.89 -3.18
C ALA A 52 -23.32 11.52 -4.44
N GLU A 53 -23.31 10.81 -5.59
CA GLU A 53 -23.96 11.27 -6.83
C GLU A 53 -25.49 11.15 -6.78
N GLY A 54 -26.04 10.12 -6.13
CA GLY A 54 -27.50 9.94 -5.96
C GLY A 54 -28.18 11.09 -5.22
N ALA A 55 -27.47 11.78 -4.34
CA ALA A 55 -27.99 12.96 -3.62
C ALA A 55 -28.16 14.21 -4.51
N VAL A 56 -27.53 14.25 -5.69
CA VAL A 56 -27.57 15.43 -6.59
C VAL A 56 -28.81 15.40 -7.49
N THR A 57 -29.37 14.22 -7.77
CA THR A 57 -30.54 14.06 -8.66
C THR A 57 -31.89 14.20 -7.96
N GLU A 58 -31.96 14.09 -6.62
CA GLU A 58 -33.20 14.36 -5.85
C GLU A 58 -33.43 15.87 -5.55
N GLY A 59 -32.49 16.74 -5.91
CA GLY A 59 -32.56 18.19 -5.63
C GLY A 59 -33.21 19.08 -6.71
N ARG A 60 -34.05 18.53 -7.60
CA ARG A 60 -34.74 19.33 -8.63
C ARG A 60 -36.21 18.95 -8.78
N GLY A 61 -37.00 19.35 -7.77
CA GLY A 61 -38.45 19.51 -7.85
C GLY A 61 -38.83 20.96 -8.08
#